data_AF-A0A1Z4GD12-F1
#
_entry.id   AF-A0A1Z4GD12-F1
#
_cell.length_a   1.000
_cell.length_b   1.000
_cell.length_c   1.000
_cell.angle_alpha   90.00
_cell.angle_beta   90.00
_cell.angle_gamma   90.00
#
_symmetry.space_group_name_H-M   'P 1'
#
loop_
_entity.id
_entity.type
_entity.pdbx_description
1 polymer ?
#
loop_
_entity_poly.entity_id
_entity_poly.type
_entity_poly.pdbx_seq_one_letter_code
_entity_poly.pdbx_strand_id
1 'polypeptide(L)'
;MSHRPAKHFKAKLFWQRLFAVIFSSSLLMPNLISQPVQAQVKQDCLLSTTAAQTKEKLRLLALKGDRDAQSRYQQLIRQHAQDLKECRSRNWPKIQAVWLRLYPCDIQPGLIDQIMDRMVNRGYNQIYIETFYDGQVLLPAADNPTIWPSVVRTPGTEKIDLLSIAIQKGRERGLKVYSWMFTTNFGYTYAQRADREPAIARNGKGQTSLYVVENSSQVFIDPYNMQAKRDYFQMVQQVLRRRPDGLLFDYVRYPRQTGTDSIATKVTDLWLFTPATQEALFRRALNNKGLDLMRRFLMKGYVTVADIDQVDKLYPQEGEPMWQGRTPPPQQKSLLPAADRQPTLQVELWQLMVAHAMQGILDFVALASYPAQQVGIPSGVVFFPDGNQMVGQGYDSRLQPWDRFPSNLQWHAMAYAVCSDVSCITNQVQRVISAAKPGTQIIPALAGAWGQSTTTRPSLEAQMQALRKFAPQLAGVSHFAYSWQYPENDSDRKFCRLR
;
A
#
# COMPACT_ATOMS: atom_id res chain seq x y z
N MET A 1 67.25 -49.33 -45.27
CA MET A 1 66.62 -48.36 -46.21
C MET A 1 65.16 -48.19 -45.85
N SER A 2 64.61 -47.04 -46.23
CA SER A 2 63.44 -46.40 -45.63
C SER A 2 62.07 -46.96 -46.06
N HIS A 3 61.07 -46.53 -45.28
CA HIS A 3 59.64 -46.31 -45.55
C HIS A 3 58.60 -47.46 -45.57
N ARG A 4 57.61 -47.30 -44.66
CA ARG A 4 56.10 -47.29 -44.77
C ARG A 4 55.42 -48.07 -45.92
N PRO A 5 54.10 -48.45 -45.84
CA PRO A 5 53.02 -47.94 -44.98
C PRO A 5 52.05 -49.02 -44.38
N ALA A 6 50.97 -48.50 -43.76
CA ALA A 6 49.79 -49.12 -43.14
C ALA A 6 49.25 -50.49 -43.65
N LYS A 7 48.77 -51.33 -42.72
CA LYS A 7 47.34 -51.68 -42.48
C LYS A 7 47.20 -52.74 -41.37
N HIS A 8 46.03 -52.73 -40.73
CA HIS A 8 45.41 -53.64 -39.75
C HIS A 8 46.14 -54.92 -39.29
N PHE A 9 46.04 -55.25 -38.00
CA PHE A 9 46.15 -56.65 -37.55
C PHE A 9 45.26 -57.01 -36.34
N LYS A 10 44.85 -58.28 -36.34
CA LYS A 10 44.00 -59.00 -35.37
C LYS A 10 44.84 -59.81 -34.37
N ALA A 11 44.22 -60.04 -33.20
CA ALA A 11 44.23 -61.22 -32.31
C ALA A 11 45.57 -61.78 -31.75
N LYS A 12 45.63 -62.02 -30.42
CA LYS A 12 45.56 -63.35 -29.76
C LYS A 12 46.08 -63.36 -28.29
N LEU A 13 45.51 -64.31 -27.51
CA LEU A 13 46.11 -65.20 -26.47
C LEU A 13 46.23 -64.81 -24.95
N PHE A 14 45.69 -65.76 -24.14
CA PHE A 14 46.26 -66.50 -22.96
C PHE A 14 46.14 -66.06 -21.46
N TRP A 15 45.66 -67.06 -20.66
CA TRP A 15 46.15 -67.63 -19.37
C TRP A 15 45.64 -67.26 -17.94
N GLN A 16 45.14 -68.33 -17.26
CA GLN A 16 45.26 -68.86 -15.87
C GLN A 16 45.15 -68.02 -14.55
N ARG A 17 44.36 -68.53 -13.57
CA ARG A 17 44.73 -69.10 -12.21
C ARG A 17 43.67 -68.87 -11.09
N LEU A 18 43.66 -69.82 -10.14
CA LEU A 18 42.82 -70.04 -8.93
C LEU A 18 43.34 -69.33 -7.65
N PHE A 19 42.48 -69.11 -6.62
CA PHE A 19 42.68 -69.44 -5.18
C PHE A 19 41.40 -69.21 -4.33
N ALA A 20 41.27 -69.95 -3.21
CA ALA A 20 40.10 -70.08 -2.31
C ALA A 20 40.26 -69.32 -0.97
N VAL A 21 39.19 -69.24 -0.12
CA VAL A 21 39.13 -69.47 1.37
C VAL A 21 38.02 -68.69 2.16
N ILE A 22 37.19 -69.45 2.90
CA ILE A 22 36.52 -69.31 4.24
C ILE A 22 35.42 -68.25 4.58
N PHE A 23 34.39 -68.78 5.29
CA PHE A 23 33.24 -68.20 6.02
C PHE A 23 33.54 -67.02 6.97
N SER A 24 32.64 -66.02 7.03
CA SER A 24 31.85 -65.64 8.22
C SER A 24 31.04 -64.35 8.00
N SER A 25 29.89 -64.30 8.68
CA SER A 25 28.85 -63.27 8.76
C SER A 25 29.33 -61.82 8.89
N SER A 26 28.73 -60.91 8.11
CA SER A 26 28.73 -59.47 8.38
C SER A 26 27.55 -58.76 7.69
N LEU A 27 26.85 -57.97 8.49
CA LEU A 27 25.89 -56.93 8.14
C LEU A 27 26.18 -56.21 6.82
N LEU A 28 25.19 -56.16 5.93
CA LEU A 28 25.16 -55.20 4.83
C LEU A 28 23.90 -54.35 4.93
N MET A 29 24.09 -53.13 5.45
CA MET A 29 23.15 -52.03 5.28
C MET A 29 22.97 -51.78 3.77
N PRO A 30 21.74 -51.65 3.26
CA PRO A 30 21.57 -51.02 1.97
C PRO A 30 21.85 -49.52 2.14
N ASN A 31 22.81 -49.02 1.38
CA ASN A 31 23.04 -47.61 1.14
C ASN A 31 21.72 -46.95 0.70
N LEU A 32 20.98 -46.39 1.66
CA LEU A 32 19.98 -45.38 1.40
C LEU A 32 20.73 -44.16 0.89
N ILE A 33 20.74 -44.01 -0.43
CA ILE A 33 20.97 -42.72 -1.07
C ILE A 33 19.87 -41.80 -0.50
N SER A 34 20.25 -41.02 0.51
CA SER A 34 19.41 -39.98 1.08
C SER A 34 19.12 -38.98 -0.04
N GLN A 35 17.95 -39.10 -0.67
CA GLN A 35 17.40 -37.98 -1.43
C GLN A 35 17.38 -36.78 -0.49
N PRO A 36 17.82 -35.59 -0.92
CA PRO A 36 17.72 -34.42 -0.09
C PRO A 36 16.25 -34.24 0.27
N VAL A 37 15.97 -34.13 1.57
CA VAL A 37 14.64 -33.87 2.11
C VAL A 37 14.11 -32.61 1.42
N GLN A 38 13.30 -32.77 0.38
CA GLN A 38 12.53 -31.67 -0.18
C GLN A 38 11.65 -31.17 0.96
N ALA A 39 11.88 -29.91 1.37
CA ALA A 39 11.01 -29.26 2.32
C ALA A 39 9.62 -29.23 1.70
N GLN A 40 8.74 -30.13 2.16
CA GLN A 40 7.45 -30.35 1.54
C GLN A 40 6.57 -29.13 1.83
N VAL A 41 6.52 -28.21 0.88
CA VAL A 41 5.63 -27.06 0.91
C VAL A 41 4.20 -27.58 0.84
N LYS A 42 3.40 -27.29 1.87
CA LYS A 42 1.99 -27.74 1.93
C LYS A 42 1.16 -27.04 0.84
N GLN A 43 -0.07 -27.53 0.61
CA GLN A 43 -1.01 -26.92 -0.35
C GLN A 43 -1.26 -25.42 -0.09
N ASP A 44 -1.05 -24.97 1.15
CA ASP A 44 -1.15 -23.57 1.59
C ASP A 44 0.16 -22.75 1.39
N CYS A 45 1.14 -23.30 0.69
CA CYS A 45 2.46 -22.73 0.46
C CYS A 45 3.30 -22.45 1.73
N LEU A 46 2.98 -23.14 2.83
CA LEU A 46 3.70 -23.03 4.10
C LEU A 46 4.94 -23.92 4.10
N LEU A 47 6.05 -23.38 4.63
CA LEU A 47 7.25 -24.17 4.91
C LEU A 47 7.04 -25.01 6.18
N SER A 48 7.60 -26.22 6.23
CA SER A 48 7.55 -27.05 7.42
C SER A 48 8.30 -26.42 8.60
N THR A 49 7.85 -26.68 9.83
CA THR A 49 8.50 -26.17 11.05
C THR A 49 9.97 -26.58 11.13
N THR A 50 10.29 -27.82 10.76
CA THR A 50 11.66 -28.34 10.74
C THR A 50 12.53 -27.56 9.76
N ALA A 51 12.08 -27.34 8.52
CA ALA A 51 12.85 -26.59 7.52
C ALA A 51 13.04 -25.12 7.95
N ALA A 52 12.02 -24.50 8.55
CA ALA A 52 12.12 -23.16 9.12
C ALA A 52 13.15 -23.08 10.25
N GLN A 53 13.17 -24.04 11.17
CA GLN A 53 14.13 -24.12 12.28
C GLN A 53 15.56 -24.38 11.78
N THR A 54 15.74 -25.26 10.80
CA THR A 54 17.05 -25.52 10.17
C THR A 54 17.59 -24.24 9.53
N LYS A 55 16.75 -23.51 8.78
CA LYS A 55 17.13 -22.24 8.17
C LYS A 55 17.54 -21.20 9.23
N GLU A 56 16.79 -21.09 10.33
CA GLU A 56 17.11 -20.15 11.41
C GLU A 56 18.42 -20.51 12.13
N LYS A 57 18.67 -21.79 12.40
CA LYS A 57 19.94 -22.24 13.00
C LYS A 57 21.14 -21.86 12.13
N LEU A 58 21.03 -22.05 10.82
CA LEU A 58 22.08 -21.69 9.87
C LEU A 58 22.27 -20.17 9.80
N ARG A 59 21.19 -19.38 9.83
CA ARG A 59 21.27 -17.90 9.90
C ARG A 59 22.06 -17.46 11.14
N LEU A 60 21.75 -18.02 12.30
CA LEU A 60 22.42 -17.68 13.57
C LEU A 60 23.90 -18.06 13.58
N LEU A 61 24.27 -19.21 12.99
CA LEU A 61 25.68 -19.61 12.84
C LEU A 61 26.42 -18.72 11.83
N ALA A 62 25.78 -18.37 10.71
CA ALA A 62 26.34 -17.46 9.72
C ALA A 62 26.62 -16.07 10.32
N LEU A 63 25.75 -15.56 11.18
CA LEU A 63 25.97 -14.30 11.91
C LEU A 63 27.17 -14.37 12.88
N LYS A 64 27.54 -15.57 13.35
CA LYS A 64 28.74 -15.80 14.17
C LYS A 64 30.01 -16.00 13.34
N GLY A 65 29.94 -15.89 12.01
CA GLY A 65 31.08 -16.00 11.10
C GLY A 65 31.34 -17.40 10.53
N ASP A 66 30.44 -18.36 10.74
CA ASP A 66 30.57 -19.70 10.14
C ASP A 66 30.27 -19.66 8.63
N ARG A 67 31.31 -19.87 7.83
CA ARG A 67 31.25 -19.82 6.35
C ARG A 67 30.49 -20.99 5.73
N ASP A 68 30.55 -22.18 6.31
CA ASP A 68 29.78 -23.34 5.81
C ASP A 68 28.29 -23.13 6.10
N ALA A 69 27.96 -22.67 7.32
CA ALA A 69 26.60 -22.30 7.66
C ALA A 69 26.06 -21.17 6.77
N GLN A 70 26.87 -20.17 6.45
CA GLN A 70 26.51 -19.09 5.52
C GLN A 70 26.19 -19.64 4.12
N SER A 71 27.03 -20.52 3.57
CA SER A 71 26.80 -21.12 2.25
C SER A 71 25.49 -21.92 2.21
N ARG A 72 25.27 -22.78 3.23
CA ARG A 72 24.06 -23.60 3.36
C ARG A 72 22.81 -22.74 3.58
N TYR A 73 22.91 -21.69 4.39
CA TYR A 73 21.82 -20.73 4.59
C TYR A 73 21.41 -20.08 3.27
N GLN A 74 22.37 -19.61 2.48
CA GLN A 74 22.11 -19.00 1.17
C GLN A 74 21.51 -20.00 0.17
N GLN A 75 21.93 -21.27 0.21
CA GLN A 75 21.32 -22.32 -0.59
C GLN A 75 19.85 -22.55 -0.19
N LEU A 76 19.55 -22.63 1.12
CA LEU A 76 18.18 -22.81 1.60
C LEU A 76 17.28 -21.62 1.26
N ILE A 77 17.79 -20.39 1.34
CA ILE A 77 17.03 -19.20 0.93
C ILE A 77 16.60 -19.33 -0.54
N ARG A 78 17.53 -19.67 -1.44
CA ARG A 78 17.22 -19.84 -2.88
C ARG A 78 16.24 -20.98 -3.13
N GLN A 79 16.43 -22.11 -2.45
CA GLN A 79 15.54 -23.26 -2.57
C GLN A 79 14.11 -22.89 -2.15
N HIS A 80 13.94 -22.34 -0.94
CA HIS A 80 12.62 -21.97 -0.43
C HIS A 80 11.96 -20.86 -1.28
N ALA A 81 12.74 -19.94 -1.85
CA ALA A 81 12.22 -18.94 -2.77
C ALA A 81 11.62 -19.59 -4.04
N GLN A 82 12.32 -20.57 -4.62
CA GLN A 82 11.83 -21.31 -5.78
C GLN A 82 10.61 -22.15 -5.45
N ASP A 83 10.64 -22.90 -4.34
CA ASP A 83 9.52 -23.73 -3.89
C ASP A 83 8.26 -22.89 -3.67
N LEU A 84 8.42 -21.72 -3.03
CA LEU A 84 7.32 -20.79 -2.80
C LEU A 84 6.77 -20.23 -4.12
N LYS A 85 7.64 -19.82 -5.04
CA LYS A 85 7.24 -19.32 -6.36
C LYS A 85 6.45 -20.37 -7.13
N GLU A 86 6.92 -21.61 -7.16
CA GLU A 86 6.22 -22.72 -7.80
C GLU A 86 4.86 -22.99 -7.14
N CYS A 87 4.82 -23.04 -5.80
CA CYS A 87 3.58 -23.24 -5.08
C CYS A 87 2.55 -22.14 -5.37
N ARG A 88 2.95 -20.86 -5.30
CA ARG A 88 2.08 -19.71 -5.59
C ARG A 88 1.66 -19.62 -7.05
N SER A 89 2.47 -20.14 -7.98
CA SER A 89 2.06 -20.23 -9.39
C SER A 89 0.90 -21.20 -9.62
N ARG A 90 0.69 -22.19 -8.74
CA ARG A 90 -0.34 -23.24 -8.88
C ARG A 90 -1.51 -23.07 -7.93
N ASN A 91 -1.28 -22.53 -6.73
CA ASN A 91 -2.28 -22.40 -5.68
C ASN A 91 -2.82 -20.97 -5.55
N TRP A 92 -4.06 -20.83 -5.09
CA TRP A 92 -4.61 -19.54 -4.68
C TRP A 92 -4.26 -19.29 -3.19
N PRO A 93 -3.93 -18.04 -2.81
CA PRO A 93 -3.76 -16.87 -3.67
C PRO A 93 -2.43 -16.89 -4.46
N LYS A 94 -2.42 -16.28 -5.65
CA LYS A 94 -1.19 -16.05 -6.45
C LYS A 94 -0.32 -14.96 -5.84
N ILE A 95 -0.96 -13.97 -5.21
CA ILE A 95 -0.31 -12.90 -4.44
C ILE A 95 -0.76 -13.03 -2.99
N GLN A 96 0.19 -13.30 -2.09
CA GLN A 96 -0.04 -13.19 -0.65
C GLN A 96 0.97 -12.21 -0.09
N ALA A 97 0.46 -11.06 0.36
CA ALA A 97 1.30 -9.97 0.86
C ALA A 97 1.09 -9.69 2.35
N VAL A 98 2.05 -9.01 2.96
CA VAL A 98 2.00 -8.58 4.37
C VAL A 98 2.49 -7.14 4.49
N TRP A 99 1.79 -6.35 5.32
CA TRP A 99 2.13 -4.96 5.61
C TRP A 99 3.14 -4.91 6.75
N LEU A 100 4.30 -4.27 6.53
CA LEU A 100 5.42 -4.27 7.46
C LEU A 100 5.98 -2.86 7.67
N ARG A 101 6.01 -2.43 8.94
CA ARG A 101 6.80 -1.29 9.38
C ARG A 101 8.23 -1.73 9.70
N LEU A 102 9.21 -0.91 9.34
CA LEU A 102 10.59 -1.04 9.78
C LEU A 102 10.92 0.04 10.80
N TYR A 103 11.85 -0.25 11.68
CA TYR A 103 12.25 0.61 12.79
C TYR A 103 13.76 0.88 12.77
N PRO A 104 14.25 1.93 13.44
CA PRO A 104 15.68 2.20 13.52
C PRO A 104 16.52 1.03 14.01
N CYS A 105 15.99 0.19 14.90
CA CYS A 105 16.71 -0.98 15.42
C CYS A 105 16.90 -2.08 14.37
N ASP A 106 16.12 -2.10 13.29
CA ASP A 106 16.20 -3.13 12.24
C ASP A 106 17.49 -3.03 11.41
N ILE A 107 18.32 -2.01 11.64
CA ILE A 107 19.68 -1.90 11.08
C ILE A 107 20.64 -2.97 11.63
N GLN A 108 20.29 -3.63 12.74
CA GLN A 108 21.13 -4.66 13.34
C GLN A 108 21.31 -5.85 12.37
N PRO A 109 22.54 -6.40 12.26
CA PRO A 109 22.83 -7.50 11.36
C PRO A 109 21.88 -8.69 11.52
N GLY A 110 21.26 -9.10 10.40
CA GLY A 110 20.42 -10.29 10.34
C GLY A 110 18.98 -10.13 10.84
N LEU A 111 18.57 -8.97 11.35
CA LEU A 111 17.16 -8.76 11.74
C LEU A 111 16.24 -8.73 10.51
N ILE A 112 16.59 -7.97 9.47
CA ILE A 112 15.85 -7.99 8.21
C ILE A 112 15.79 -9.41 7.63
N ASP A 113 16.90 -10.14 7.66
CA ASP A 113 16.95 -11.54 7.23
C ASP A 113 15.93 -12.42 7.96
N GLN A 114 15.85 -12.30 9.29
CA GLN A 114 14.91 -13.04 10.13
C GLN A 114 13.46 -12.71 9.79
N ILE A 115 13.13 -11.43 9.61
CA ILE A 115 11.78 -10.96 9.28
C ILE A 115 11.35 -11.52 7.93
N MET A 116 12.20 -11.37 6.90
CA MET A 116 11.88 -11.84 5.56
C MET A 116 11.78 -13.38 5.51
N ASP A 117 12.65 -14.09 6.22
CA ASP A 117 12.57 -15.54 6.34
C ASP A 117 11.26 -16.00 6.96
N ARG A 118 10.81 -15.31 8.02
CA ARG A 118 9.53 -15.59 8.66
C ARG A 118 8.37 -15.42 7.69
N MET A 119 8.41 -14.40 6.84
CA MET A 119 7.35 -14.16 5.83
C MET A 119 7.34 -15.26 4.77
N VAL A 120 8.49 -15.66 4.24
CA VAL A 120 8.60 -16.79 3.31
C VAL A 120 8.10 -18.08 3.95
N ASN A 121 8.43 -18.34 5.22
CA ASN A 121 7.99 -19.55 5.92
C ASN A 121 6.45 -19.63 6.03
N ARG A 122 5.78 -18.47 6.06
CA ARG A 122 4.31 -18.34 6.06
C ARG A 122 3.70 -18.24 4.67
N GLY A 123 4.50 -18.49 3.64
CA GLY A 123 4.04 -18.51 2.25
C GLY A 123 3.77 -17.13 1.65
N TYR A 124 4.20 -16.03 2.27
CA TYR A 124 4.09 -14.71 1.66
C TYR A 124 5.12 -14.58 0.55
N ASN A 125 4.69 -14.18 -0.65
CA ASN A 125 5.56 -13.92 -1.80
C ASN A 125 5.70 -12.42 -2.11
N GLN A 126 5.10 -11.57 -1.29
CA GLN A 126 5.15 -10.12 -1.43
C GLN A 126 5.13 -9.43 -0.06
N ILE A 127 5.76 -8.28 0.05
CA ILE A 127 5.83 -7.50 1.29
C ILE A 127 5.69 -6.02 1.00
N TYR A 128 4.92 -5.33 1.83
CA TYR A 128 4.61 -3.90 1.72
C TYR A 128 5.34 -3.16 2.84
N ILE A 129 6.47 -2.55 2.50
CA ILE A 129 7.34 -1.86 3.44
C ILE A 129 6.84 -0.42 3.60
N GLU A 130 6.43 -0.07 4.82
CA GLU A 130 6.03 1.30 5.16
C GLU A 130 7.23 2.24 5.02
N THR A 131 7.34 2.88 3.86
CA THR A 131 8.50 3.64 3.39
C THR A 131 8.38 5.11 3.74
N PHE A 132 7.16 5.65 3.77
CA PHE A 132 6.88 7.02 4.17
C PHE A 132 5.65 7.06 5.08
N TYR A 133 5.86 7.47 6.32
CA TYR A 133 4.84 7.46 7.38
C TYR A 133 5.22 8.41 8.51
N ASP A 134 4.24 8.85 9.32
CA ASP A 134 4.46 9.67 10.54
C ASP A 134 5.44 10.86 10.35
N GLY A 135 5.53 11.43 9.14
CA GLY A 135 6.43 12.55 8.84
C GLY A 135 7.90 12.17 8.70
N GLN A 136 8.20 10.97 8.27
CA GLN A 136 9.57 10.48 8.05
C GLN A 136 9.62 9.47 6.91
N VAL A 137 10.80 9.28 6.35
CA VAL A 137 11.03 8.43 5.17
C VAL A 137 12.18 7.45 5.41
N LEU A 138 12.07 6.23 4.90
CA LEU A 138 13.12 5.18 4.99
C LEU A 138 14.33 5.43 4.05
N LEU A 139 14.64 6.69 3.74
CA LEU A 139 15.85 7.07 3.02
C LEU A 139 16.99 7.34 4.02
N PRO A 140 18.26 7.06 3.68
CA PRO A 140 19.40 7.32 4.55
C PRO A 140 19.58 8.82 4.80
N ALA A 141 19.93 9.22 6.02
CA ALA A 141 20.09 10.65 6.35
C ALA A 141 21.16 11.36 5.48
N ALA A 142 22.22 10.66 5.09
CA ALA A 142 23.29 11.19 4.24
C ALA A 142 22.90 11.34 2.76
N ASP A 143 21.81 10.70 2.31
CA ASP A 143 21.30 10.78 0.94
C ASP A 143 19.77 10.84 0.93
N ASN A 144 19.25 11.89 1.59
CA ASN A 144 17.84 12.20 1.65
C ASN A 144 17.62 13.68 1.28
N PRO A 145 17.43 14.00 -0.01
CA PRO A 145 17.19 15.38 -0.44
C PRO A 145 15.74 15.83 -0.18
N THR A 146 14.89 14.99 0.43
CA THR A 146 13.50 15.35 0.73
C THR A 146 13.42 16.27 1.94
N ILE A 147 12.26 16.89 2.14
CA ILE A 147 12.01 17.76 3.31
C ILE A 147 11.76 16.97 4.60
N TRP A 148 11.57 15.64 4.50
CA TRP A 148 11.27 14.80 5.65
C TRP A 148 12.56 14.19 6.20
N PRO A 149 12.70 14.11 7.53
CA PRO A 149 13.83 13.43 8.13
C PRO A 149 13.82 11.93 7.84
N SER A 150 15.00 11.31 7.90
CA SER A 150 15.13 9.85 7.86
C SER A 150 14.44 9.21 9.07
N VAL A 151 13.93 7.99 8.91
CA VAL A 151 13.55 7.14 10.04
C VAL A 151 14.78 6.79 10.90
N VAL A 152 15.92 6.52 10.27
CA VAL A 152 17.17 6.16 10.95
C VAL A 152 17.95 7.43 11.26
N ARG A 153 18.04 7.78 12.55
CA ARG A 153 18.69 9.03 13.01
C ARG A 153 19.78 8.83 14.06
N THR A 154 20.12 7.58 14.37
CA THR A 154 21.18 7.29 15.35
C THR A 154 22.52 7.80 14.81
N PRO A 155 23.32 8.56 15.59
CA PRO A 155 24.63 9.00 15.14
C PRO A 155 25.51 7.84 14.65
N GLY A 156 26.20 8.04 13.53
CA GLY A 156 27.04 7.02 12.88
C GLY A 156 26.29 6.07 11.94
N THR A 157 24.98 6.24 11.76
CA THR A 157 24.14 5.42 10.88
C THR A 157 23.63 6.17 9.65
N GLU A 158 24.15 7.37 9.38
CA GLU A 158 23.62 8.30 8.38
C GLU A 158 23.62 7.72 6.97
N LYS A 159 24.53 6.78 6.67
CA LYS A 159 24.65 6.12 5.37
C LYS A 159 23.81 4.85 5.25
N ILE A 160 23.13 4.40 6.30
CA ILE A 160 22.36 3.16 6.27
C ILE A 160 21.03 3.40 5.53
N ASP A 161 20.93 2.85 4.32
CA ASP A 161 19.70 2.87 3.52
C ASP A 161 18.84 1.65 3.84
N LEU A 162 17.98 1.78 4.85
CA LEU A 162 17.15 0.70 5.35
C LEU A 162 16.13 0.21 4.31
N LEU A 163 15.62 1.10 3.45
CA LEU A 163 14.76 0.72 2.33
C LEU A 163 15.51 -0.17 1.32
N SER A 164 16.71 0.25 0.89
CA SER A 164 17.53 -0.54 -0.02
C SER A 164 17.88 -1.92 0.55
N ILE A 165 18.23 -1.99 1.84
CA ILE A 165 18.50 -3.25 2.54
C ILE A 165 17.26 -4.15 2.51
N ALA A 166 16.07 -3.62 2.84
CA ALA A 166 14.84 -4.39 2.83
C ALA A 166 14.48 -4.93 1.43
N ILE A 167 14.65 -4.11 0.39
CA ILE A 167 14.44 -4.50 -1.01
C ILE A 167 15.40 -5.62 -1.40
N GLN A 168 16.70 -5.47 -1.12
CA GLN A 168 17.69 -6.49 -1.43
C GLN A 168 17.38 -7.81 -0.71
N LYS A 169 17.17 -7.76 0.60
CA LYS A 169 16.92 -8.95 1.43
C LYS A 169 15.61 -9.65 1.10
N GLY A 170 14.59 -8.90 0.70
CA GLY A 170 13.36 -9.46 0.18
C GLY A 170 13.58 -10.20 -1.14
N ARG A 171 14.31 -9.58 -2.09
CA ARG A 171 14.60 -10.17 -3.40
C ARG A 171 15.49 -11.40 -3.33
N GLU A 172 16.47 -11.43 -2.43
CA GLU A 172 17.29 -12.64 -2.14
C GLU A 172 16.39 -13.86 -1.83
N ARG A 173 15.21 -13.61 -1.24
CA ARG A 173 14.20 -14.61 -0.84
C ARG A 173 13.06 -14.78 -1.84
N GLY A 174 13.15 -14.18 -3.03
CA GLY A 174 12.10 -14.23 -4.06
C GLY A 174 10.84 -13.43 -3.72
N LEU A 175 10.88 -12.56 -2.70
CA LEU A 175 9.77 -11.65 -2.40
C LEU A 175 9.75 -10.49 -3.37
N LYS A 176 8.55 -10.08 -3.79
CA LYS A 176 8.32 -8.74 -4.33
C LYS A 176 8.23 -7.74 -3.17
N VAL A 177 8.97 -6.65 -3.22
CA VAL A 177 9.02 -5.62 -2.17
C VAL A 177 8.41 -4.33 -2.69
N TYR A 178 7.25 -3.94 -2.17
CA TYR A 178 6.61 -2.67 -2.52
C TYR A 178 6.88 -1.63 -1.44
N SER A 179 7.03 -0.38 -1.86
CA SER A 179 7.05 0.77 -0.95
C SER A 179 5.62 1.25 -0.69
N TRP A 180 5.15 1.06 0.55
CA TRP A 180 3.91 1.61 1.06
C TRP A 180 4.15 3.01 1.62
N MET A 181 3.42 4.00 1.12
CA MET A 181 3.65 5.41 1.43
C MET A 181 2.34 6.11 1.74
N PHE A 182 2.32 6.91 2.79
CA PHE A 182 1.23 7.86 2.99
C PHE A 182 1.23 8.87 1.83
N THR A 183 0.05 9.34 1.42
CA THR A 183 -0.08 10.16 0.21
C THR A 183 -0.47 11.58 0.54
N THR A 184 -1.69 11.85 1.01
CA THR A 184 -2.07 13.21 1.42
C THR A 184 -1.81 13.47 2.90
N ASN A 185 -1.50 12.44 3.69
CA ASN A 185 -1.02 12.58 5.06
C ASN A 185 0.52 12.68 5.08
N PHE A 186 1.06 13.88 5.24
CA PHE A 186 2.49 14.15 5.28
C PHE A 186 3.11 14.02 6.69
N GLY A 187 2.29 13.81 7.72
CA GLY A 187 2.72 13.61 9.11
C GLY A 187 3.23 14.85 9.84
N TYR A 188 3.34 14.74 11.16
CA TYR A 188 3.53 15.88 12.08
C TYR A 188 4.77 16.75 11.80
N THR A 189 5.89 16.18 11.36
CA THR A 189 7.12 16.94 11.08
C THR A 189 6.93 17.98 9.98
N TYR A 190 6.00 17.74 9.05
CA TYR A 190 5.65 18.70 8.00
C TYR A 190 5.02 19.97 8.58
N ALA A 191 4.19 19.81 9.61
CA ALA A 191 3.54 20.94 10.29
C ALA A 191 4.47 21.74 11.22
N GLN A 192 5.61 21.17 11.61
CA GLN A 192 6.63 21.89 12.39
C GLN A 192 7.40 22.92 11.54
N ARG A 193 7.21 22.90 10.22
CA ARG A 193 7.89 23.78 9.28
C ARG A 193 7.03 25.01 8.97
N ALA A 194 7.46 26.17 9.45
CA ALA A 194 6.78 27.44 9.16
C ALA A 194 6.67 27.71 7.65
N ASP A 195 7.70 27.34 6.87
CA ASP A 195 7.73 27.47 5.41
C ASP A 195 6.82 26.48 4.66
N ARG A 196 6.06 25.65 5.37
CA ARG A 196 5.10 24.69 4.80
C ARG A 196 3.69 24.85 5.34
N GLU A 197 3.45 25.79 6.25
CA GLU A 197 2.11 26.07 6.77
C GLU A 197 1.06 26.27 5.64
N PRO A 198 1.33 27.04 4.56
CA PRO A 198 0.32 27.29 3.52
C PRO A 198 -0.08 26.05 2.70
N ALA A 199 0.68 24.96 2.84
CA ALA A 199 0.43 23.69 2.17
C ALA A 199 -0.45 22.74 2.99
N ILE A 200 -0.74 23.06 4.25
CA ILE A 200 -1.53 22.21 5.15
C ILE A 200 -3.01 22.50 4.96
N ALA A 201 -3.82 21.46 4.82
CA ALA A 201 -5.26 21.59 4.63
C ALA A 201 -5.94 22.21 5.85
N ARG A 202 -6.95 23.04 5.59
CA ARG A 202 -7.76 23.70 6.62
C ARG A 202 -9.25 23.48 6.39
N ASN A 203 -9.98 23.22 7.47
CA ASN A 203 -11.44 23.19 7.47
C ASN A 203 -12.04 24.59 7.67
N GLY A 204 -13.38 24.71 7.69
CA GLY A 204 -14.08 25.99 7.83
C GLY A 204 -13.93 26.66 9.20
N LYS A 205 -13.42 25.93 10.20
CA LYS A 205 -13.04 26.48 11.53
C LYS A 205 -11.59 26.97 11.53
N GLY A 206 -10.90 26.92 10.39
CA GLY A 206 -9.48 27.23 10.27
C GLY A 206 -8.56 26.16 10.89
N GLN A 207 -9.08 24.98 11.24
CA GLN A 207 -8.30 23.92 11.89
C GLN A 207 -7.54 23.07 10.88
N THR A 208 -6.34 22.62 11.27
CA THR A 208 -5.61 21.56 10.56
C THR A 208 -6.03 20.19 11.09
N SER A 209 -5.58 19.11 10.43
CA SER A 209 -5.89 17.75 10.88
C SER A 209 -5.31 17.39 12.25
N LEU A 210 -4.31 18.14 12.75
CA LEU A 210 -3.73 17.93 14.07
C LEU A 210 -4.73 18.13 15.21
N TYR A 211 -5.76 18.94 14.99
CA TYR A 211 -6.81 19.24 15.99
C TYR A 211 -7.91 18.18 16.05
N VAL A 212 -8.08 17.37 15.00
CA VAL A 212 -9.24 16.46 14.86
C VAL A 212 -8.86 14.99 14.87
N VAL A 213 -7.56 14.68 14.80
CA VAL A 213 -7.06 13.30 14.88
C VAL A 213 -6.47 13.07 16.26
N GLU A 214 -6.93 12.02 16.96
CA GLU A 214 -6.68 11.75 18.39
C GLU A 214 -5.20 11.74 18.80
N ASN A 215 -4.30 11.29 17.92
CA ASN A 215 -2.88 11.15 18.23
C ASN A 215 -2.03 12.34 17.74
N SER A 216 -2.66 13.34 17.11
CA SER A 216 -2.02 14.51 16.50
C SER A 216 -0.76 14.20 15.67
N SER A 217 -0.71 13.01 15.06
CA SER A 217 0.45 12.58 14.23
C SER A 217 0.19 12.75 12.73
N GLN A 218 -1.08 12.93 12.35
CA GLN A 218 -1.52 12.99 10.96
C GLN A 218 -1.71 14.44 10.51
N VAL A 219 -0.94 14.86 9.51
CA VAL A 219 -1.02 16.19 8.89
C VAL A 219 -1.44 16.00 7.45
N PHE A 220 -2.66 16.41 7.13
CA PHE A 220 -3.16 16.35 5.75
C PHE A 220 -2.87 17.65 5.01
N ILE A 221 -2.40 17.52 3.78
CA ILE A 221 -2.10 18.66 2.91
C ILE A 221 -3.28 19.10 2.07
N ASP A 222 -3.23 20.33 1.60
CA ASP A 222 -4.06 20.81 0.51
C ASP A 222 -3.55 20.18 -0.81
N PRO A 223 -4.31 19.27 -1.45
CA PRO A 223 -3.89 18.60 -2.67
C PRO A 223 -3.76 19.54 -3.87
N TYR A 224 -4.27 20.77 -3.80
CA TYR A 224 -4.11 21.79 -4.83
C TYR A 224 -2.81 22.60 -4.68
N ASN A 225 -2.19 22.58 -3.50
CA ASN A 225 -0.99 23.36 -3.23
C ASN A 225 0.24 22.85 -4.01
N MET A 226 0.90 23.76 -4.73
CA MET A 226 2.06 23.42 -5.58
C MET A 226 3.30 23.00 -4.79
N GLN A 227 3.51 23.54 -3.59
CA GLN A 227 4.63 23.13 -2.74
C GLN A 227 4.43 21.70 -2.23
N ALA A 228 3.21 21.36 -1.77
CA ALA A 228 2.88 19.99 -1.37
C ALA A 228 3.13 18.98 -2.51
N LYS A 229 2.66 19.32 -3.73
CA LYS A 229 2.90 18.50 -4.93
C LYS A 229 4.39 18.28 -5.20
N ARG A 230 5.20 19.34 -5.15
CA ARG A 230 6.65 19.26 -5.40
C ARG A 230 7.37 18.42 -4.35
N ASP A 231 7.10 18.68 -3.07
CA ASP A 231 7.72 17.94 -1.96
C ASP A 231 7.43 16.43 -2.09
N TYR A 232 6.16 16.07 -2.33
CA TYR A 232 5.77 14.67 -2.47
C TYR A 232 6.36 14.02 -3.72
N PHE A 233 6.29 14.69 -4.87
CA PHE A 233 6.85 14.20 -6.12
C PHE A 233 8.34 13.90 -6.00
N GLN A 234 9.10 14.79 -5.34
CA GLN A 234 10.52 14.58 -5.07
C GLN A 234 10.74 13.34 -4.18
N MET A 235 9.94 13.15 -3.13
CA MET A 235 10.03 11.96 -2.27
C MET A 235 9.77 10.67 -3.06
N VAL A 236 8.71 10.62 -3.87
CA VAL A 236 8.41 9.46 -4.73
C VAL A 236 9.58 9.15 -5.67
N GLN A 237 10.19 10.18 -6.28
CA GLN A 237 11.37 9.98 -7.13
C GLN A 237 12.56 9.40 -6.35
N GLN A 238 12.82 9.85 -5.11
CA GLN A 238 13.91 9.31 -4.30
C GLN A 238 13.68 7.85 -3.88
N VAL A 239 12.44 7.49 -3.55
CA VAL A 239 12.05 6.11 -3.28
C VAL A 239 12.23 5.24 -4.53
N LEU A 240 11.81 5.72 -5.70
CA LEU A 240 11.95 4.99 -6.96
C LEU A 240 13.41 4.73 -7.37
N ARG A 241 14.35 5.59 -6.96
CA ARG A 241 15.80 5.35 -7.19
C ARG A 241 16.29 4.05 -6.53
N ARG A 242 15.63 3.59 -5.47
CA ARG A 242 15.91 2.31 -4.79
C ARG A 242 15.26 1.11 -5.49
N ARG A 243 14.50 1.37 -6.57
CA ARG A 243 13.85 0.38 -7.43
C ARG A 243 13.02 -0.63 -6.63
N PRO A 244 11.99 -0.20 -5.87
CA PRO A 244 11.02 -1.16 -5.32
C PRO A 244 10.30 -1.89 -6.46
N ASP A 245 9.74 -3.06 -6.17
CA ASP A 245 8.96 -3.84 -7.15
C ASP A 245 7.56 -3.26 -7.40
N GLY A 246 7.13 -2.30 -6.58
CA GLY A 246 5.91 -1.53 -6.75
C GLY A 246 5.73 -0.44 -5.69
N LEU A 247 4.75 0.45 -5.89
CA LEU A 247 4.37 1.49 -4.92
C LEU A 247 2.93 1.29 -4.45
N LEU A 248 2.64 1.56 -3.18
CA LEU A 248 1.28 1.62 -2.64
C LEU A 248 1.02 2.98 -2.00
N PHE A 249 0.01 3.67 -2.50
CA PHE A 249 -0.43 4.99 -2.04
C PHE A 249 -1.57 4.84 -1.04
N ASP A 250 -1.26 5.07 0.23
CA ASP A 250 -2.21 5.04 1.33
C ASP A 250 -2.57 6.45 1.79
N TYR A 251 -3.60 6.58 2.62
CA TYR A 251 -4.16 7.85 3.03
C TYR A 251 -4.53 8.72 1.82
N VAL A 252 -5.07 8.12 0.75
CA VAL A 252 -5.57 8.85 -0.43
C VAL A 252 -6.97 9.41 -0.14
N ARG A 253 -7.04 10.33 0.82
CA ARG A 253 -8.28 10.82 1.46
C ARG A 253 -8.04 12.07 2.30
N TYR A 254 -9.07 12.55 2.99
CA TYR A 254 -8.99 13.50 4.10
C TYR A 254 -9.02 12.78 5.47
N PRO A 255 -8.77 13.50 6.59
CA PRO A 255 -8.84 12.93 7.94
C PRO A 255 -10.16 12.21 8.21
N ARG A 256 -10.07 11.08 8.92
CA ARG A 256 -11.27 10.44 9.46
C ARG A 256 -11.60 11.17 10.75
N GLN A 257 -12.81 11.68 10.86
CA GLN A 257 -13.32 12.29 12.09
C GLN A 257 -14.20 11.29 12.86
N THR A 258 -14.53 11.60 14.12
CA THR A 258 -15.30 10.74 15.02
C THR A 258 -16.59 11.42 15.48
N GLY A 259 -17.49 10.65 16.09
CA GLY A 259 -18.77 11.19 16.56
C GLY A 259 -19.60 11.81 15.44
N THR A 260 -20.24 12.95 15.70
CA THR A 260 -21.04 13.69 14.71
C THR A 260 -20.21 14.21 13.54
N ASP A 261 -18.91 14.46 13.75
CA ASP A 261 -18.01 14.99 12.73
C ASP A 261 -17.56 13.90 11.73
N SER A 262 -17.87 12.62 12.01
CA SER A 262 -17.58 11.51 11.09
C SER A 262 -18.30 11.61 9.74
N ILE A 263 -19.36 12.43 9.65
CA ILE A 263 -20.14 12.71 8.44
C ILE A 263 -20.04 14.20 8.13
N ALA A 264 -19.46 14.55 6.98
CA ALA A 264 -19.46 15.90 6.46
C ALA A 264 -20.85 16.25 5.92
N THR A 265 -21.51 17.24 6.54
CA THR A 265 -22.87 17.69 6.19
C THR A 265 -22.91 19.16 5.77
N LYS A 266 -21.83 19.90 6.02
CA LYS A 266 -21.71 21.34 5.75
C LYS A 266 -20.38 21.62 5.04
N VAL A 267 -20.33 22.74 4.31
CA VAL A 267 -19.09 23.16 3.64
C VAL A 267 -17.94 23.37 4.61
N THR A 268 -18.23 23.80 5.84
CA THR A 268 -17.23 24.00 6.90
C THR A 268 -16.59 22.72 7.39
N ASP A 269 -17.20 21.56 7.13
CA ASP A 269 -16.67 20.24 7.47
C ASP A 269 -15.64 19.79 6.43
N LEU A 270 -15.59 20.46 5.27
CA LEU A 270 -14.66 20.17 4.19
C LEU A 270 -13.35 20.92 4.35
N TRP A 271 -12.30 20.38 3.75
CA TRP A 271 -10.93 20.88 3.81
C TRP A 271 -10.61 21.87 2.68
N LEU A 272 -11.47 22.88 2.54
CA LEU A 272 -11.50 23.83 1.42
C LEU A 272 -11.06 25.26 1.78
N PHE A 273 -10.37 25.44 2.90
CA PHE A 273 -10.12 26.77 3.48
C PHE A 273 -8.65 27.20 3.45
N THR A 274 -7.97 26.83 2.36
CA THR A 274 -6.63 27.29 2.00
C THR A 274 -6.67 28.12 0.72
N PRO A 275 -5.72 29.04 0.48
CA PRO A 275 -5.73 29.84 -0.74
C PRO A 275 -5.68 29.00 -2.03
N ALA A 276 -4.86 27.95 -2.09
CA ALA A 276 -4.66 27.17 -3.31
C ALA A 276 -5.90 26.35 -3.72
N THR A 277 -6.56 25.67 -2.78
CA THR A 277 -7.83 24.97 -3.06
C THR A 277 -8.94 25.95 -3.48
N GLN A 278 -9.05 27.11 -2.82
CA GLN A 278 -10.06 28.11 -3.17
C GLN A 278 -9.84 28.73 -4.55
N GLU A 279 -8.59 29.04 -4.88
CA GLU A 279 -8.25 29.51 -6.22
C GLU A 279 -8.61 28.47 -7.30
N ALA A 280 -8.28 27.20 -7.06
CA ALA A 280 -8.62 26.11 -7.95
C ALA A 280 -10.14 25.88 -8.06
N LEU A 281 -10.87 26.03 -6.96
CA LEU A 281 -12.33 25.97 -6.92
C LEU A 281 -12.94 27.08 -7.77
N PHE A 282 -12.56 28.33 -7.53
CA PHE A 282 -13.15 29.49 -8.21
C PHE A 282 -12.87 29.52 -9.71
N ARG A 283 -11.75 28.96 -10.17
CA ARG A 283 -11.46 28.76 -11.60
C ARG A 283 -12.43 27.78 -12.31
N ARG A 284 -13.28 27.07 -11.56
CA ARG A 284 -14.32 26.19 -12.13
C ARG A 284 -15.57 26.95 -12.54
N ALA A 285 -15.74 28.19 -12.10
CA ALA A 285 -16.82 29.05 -12.58
C ALA A 285 -16.67 29.28 -14.08
N LEU A 286 -17.77 29.21 -14.81
CA LEU A 286 -17.81 29.47 -16.26
C LEU A 286 -18.39 30.85 -16.58
N ASN A 287 -18.94 31.54 -15.59
CA ASN A 287 -19.41 32.91 -15.67
C ASN A 287 -19.38 33.59 -14.28
N ASN A 288 -19.65 34.90 -14.24
CA ASN A 288 -19.53 35.67 -13.01
C ASN A 288 -20.61 35.34 -11.98
N LYS A 289 -21.84 35.01 -12.42
CA LYS A 289 -22.89 34.54 -11.50
C LYS A 289 -22.49 33.27 -10.76
N GLY A 290 -21.92 32.29 -11.48
CA GLY A 290 -21.39 31.07 -10.89
C GLY A 290 -20.29 31.38 -9.88
N LEU A 291 -19.33 32.21 -10.25
CA LEU A 291 -18.22 32.62 -9.37
C LEU A 291 -18.71 33.28 -8.07
N ASP A 292 -19.66 34.22 -8.15
CA ASP A 292 -20.15 34.94 -6.97
C ASP A 292 -20.95 34.02 -6.04
N LEU A 293 -21.82 33.16 -6.59
CA LEU A 293 -22.54 32.17 -5.78
C LEU A 293 -21.62 31.15 -5.12
N MET A 294 -20.55 30.71 -5.80
CA MET A 294 -19.54 29.84 -5.20
C MET A 294 -18.85 30.49 -4.01
N ARG A 295 -18.48 31.78 -4.12
CA ARG A 295 -17.87 32.53 -3.01
C ARG A 295 -18.83 32.69 -1.83
N ARG A 296 -20.07 33.08 -2.09
CA ARG A 296 -21.12 33.24 -1.05
C ARG A 296 -21.37 31.92 -0.33
N PHE A 297 -21.52 30.84 -1.09
CA PHE A 297 -21.75 29.51 -0.53
C PHE A 297 -20.58 29.03 0.33
N LEU A 298 -19.34 29.18 -0.15
CA LEU A 298 -18.15 28.77 0.61
C LEU A 298 -18.03 29.54 1.93
N MET A 299 -18.36 30.83 1.92
CA MET A 299 -18.28 31.71 3.09
C MET A 299 -19.42 31.47 4.09
N LYS A 300 -20.67 31.33 3.61
CA LYS A 300 -21.87 31.25 4.46
C LYS A 300 -22.30 29.82 4.77
N GLY A 301 -21.95 28.86 3.92
CA GLY A 301 -22.49 27.50 3.90
C GLY A 301 -23.83 27.35 3.20
N TYR A 302 -24.40 28.43 2.69
CA TYR A 302 -25.69 28.45 1.99
C TYR A 302 -25.81 29.68 1.08
N VAL A 303 -26.80 29.64 0.19
CA VAL A 303 -27.26 30.79 -0.61
C VAL A 303 -28.74 31.03 -0.35
N THR A 304 -29.15 32.29 -0.24
CA THR A 304 -30.56 32.67 -0.07
C THR A 304 -31.18 33.14 -1.38
N VAL A 305 -32.51 33.29 -1.41
CA VAL A 305 -33.22 33.92 -2.54
C VAL A 305 -32.67 35.33 -2.81
N ALA A 306 -32.45 36.11 -1.74
CA ALA A 306 -31.88 37.45 -1.84
C ALA A 306 -30.45 37.46 -2.40
N ASP A 307 -29.63 36.45 -2.06
CA ASP A 307 -28.29 36.32 -2.65
C ASP A 307 -28.36 36.11 -4.16
N ILE A 308 -29.29 35.26 -4.64
CA ILE A 308 -29.47 34.95 -6.05
C ILE A 308 -30.00 36.18 -6.80
N ASP A 309 -31.02 36.86 -6.27
CA ASP A 309 -31.54 38.11 -6.84
C ASP A 309 -30.46 39.20 -6.94
N GLN A 310 -29.61 39.31 -5.92
CA GLN A 310 -28.51 40.27 -5.94
C GLN A 310 -27.50 39.92 -7.03
N VAL A 311 -27.13 38.64 -7.16
CA VAL A 311 -26.22 38.16 -8.20
C VAL A 311 -26.80 38.40 -9.60
N ASP A 312 -28.08 38.18 -9.80
CA ASP A 312 -28.75 38.44 -11.08
C ASP A 312 -28.73 39.93 -11.45
N LYS A 313 -28.92 40.81 -10.48
CA LYS A 313 -28.81 42.28 -10.68
C LYS A 313 -27.38 42.73 -10.96
N LEU A 314 -26.38 42.08 -10.36
CA LEU A 314 -24.96 42.37 -10.62
C LEU A 314 -24.52 41.95 -12.02
N TYR A 315 -25.09 40.87 -12.55
CA TYR A 315 -24.71 40.31 -13.84
C TYR A 315 -25.94 40.12 -14.77
N PRO A 316 -26.64 41.21 -15.15
CA PRO A 316 -27.92 41.12 -15.84
C PRO A 316 -27.81 40.57 -17.27
N GLN A 317 -26.61 40.58 -17.84
CA GLN A 317 -26.33 40.07 -19.20
C GLN A 317 -26.01 38.58 -19.23
N GLU A 318 -25.80 37.94 -18.07
CA GLU A 318 -25.51 36.52 -17.98
C GLU A 318 -26.81 35.70 -17.80
N GLY A 319 -26.83 34.52 -18.39
CA GLY A 319 -27.91 33.54 -18.18
C GLY A 319 -27.83 32.86 -16.81
N GLU A 320 -28.01 31.54 -16.79
CA GLU A 320 -27.90 30.73 -15.58
C GLU A 320 -26.51 30.85 -14.94
N PRO A 321 -26.34 30.79 -13.61
CA PRO A 321 -25.03 30.61 -13.00
C PRO A 321 -24.39 29.30 -13.46
N MET A 322 -23.16 29.34 -13.95
CA MET A 322 -22.51 28.18 -14.56
C MET A 322 -21.14 27.89 -13.93
N TRP A 323 -20.84 26.61 -13.78
CA TRP A 323 -19.54 26.08 -13.42
C TRP A 323 -19.34 24.72 -14.10
N GLN A 324 -18.10 24.24 -14.11
CA GLN A 324 -17.74 22.94 -14.69
C GLN A 324 -18.62 21.81 -14.12
N GLY A 325 -19.29 21.08 -15.02
CA GLY A 325 -20.14 19.94 -14.68
C GLY A 325 -21.59 20.27 -14.36
N ARG A 326 -21.99 21.55 -14.29
CA ARG A 326 -23.39 21.93 -14.11
C ARG A 326 -24.16 21.81 -15.42
N THR A 327 -25.33 21.16 -15.38
CA THR A 327 -26.24 21.01 -16.53
C THR A 327 -27.64 21.48 -16.14
N PRO A 328 -27.94 22.80 -16.22
CA PRO A 328 -29.28 23.28 -15.95
C PRO A 328 -30.28 22.75 -17.00
N PRO A 329 -31.59 22.72 -16.68
CA PRO A 329 -32.62 22.43 -17.67
C PRO A 329 -32.51 23.34 -18.91
N PRO A 330 -32.97 22.89 -20.09
CA PRO A 330 -32.89 23.66 -21.33
C PRO A 330 -33.40 25.09 -21.16
N GLN A 331 -32.61 26.07 -21.62
CA GLN A 331 -32.85 27.49 -21.42
C GLN A 331 -34.25 27.92 -21.90
N GLN A 332 -35.07 28.38 -20.95
CA GLN A 332 -36.22 29.23 -21.26
C GLN A 332 -35.71 30.64 -21.60
N LYS A 333 -36.50 31.43 -22.35
CA LYS A 333 -36.12 32.80 -22.78
C LYS A 333 -35.78 33.75 -21.63
N SER A 334 -36.20 33.42 -20.41
CA SER A 334 -35.94 34.18 -19.18
C SER A 334 -35.53 33.22 -18.07
N LEU A 335 -34.71 33.72 -17.13
CA LEU A 335 -34.40 32.99 -15.90
C LEU A 335 -35.66 32.78 -15.07
N LEU A 336 -35.77 31.62 -14.44
CA LEU A 336 -36.78 31.39 -13.42
C LEU A 336 -36.56 32.33 -12.23
N PRO A 337 -37.62 32.68 -11.48
CA PRO A 337 -37.51 33.43 -10.24
C PRO A 337 -36.45 32.84 -9.30
N ALA A 338 -35.74 33.68 -8.54
CA ALA A 338 -34.71 33.23 -7.61
C ALA A 338 -35.24 32.24 -6.58
N ALA A 339 -36.50 32.40 -6.13
CA ALA A 339 -37.16 31.48 -5.21
C ALA A 339 -37.24 30.05 -5.76
N ASP A 340 -37.51 29.90 -7.06
CA ASP A 340 -37.64 28.59 -7.71
C ASP A 340 -36.28 27.93 -7.96
N ARG A 341 -35.22 28.74 -8.16
CA ARG A 341 -33.85 28.24 -8.38
C ARG A 341 -33.10 27.93 -7.08
N GLN A 342 -33.45 28.57 -5.97
CA GLN A 342 -32.65 28.51 -4.73
C GLN A 342 -32.45 27.06 -4.21
N PRO A 343 -33.48 26.20 -4.12
CA PRO A 343 -33.28 24.85 -3.59
C PRO A 343 -32.31 24.03 -4.43
N THR A 344 -32.42 24.14 -5.75
CA THR A 344 -31.52 23.44 -6.69
C THR A 344 -30.10 23.99 -6.60
N LEU A 345 -29.92 25.32 -6.64
CA LEU A 345 -28.59 25.94 -6.53
C LEU A 345 -27.90 25.61 -5.21
N GLN A 346 -28.64 25.56 -4.10
CA GLN A 346 -28.10 25.14 -2.80
C GLN A 346 -27.50 23.73 -2.85
N VAL A 347 -28.22 22.77 -3.45
CA VAL A 347 -27.77 21.37 -3.57
C VAL A 347 -26.62 21.25 -4.56
N GLU A 348 -26.71 21.89 -5.73
CA GLU A 348 -25.66 21.81 -6.75
C GLU A 348 -24.35 22.47 -6.28
N LEU A 349 -24.42 23.56 -5.51
CA LEU A 349 -23.24 24.19 -4.89
C LEU A 349 -22.63 23.27 -3.83
N TRP A 350 -23.45 22.63 -2.99
CA TRP A 350 -22.95 21.62 -2.04
C TRP A 350 -22.22 20.48 -2.76
N GLN A 351 -22.83 19.93 -3.80
CA GLN A 351 -22.23 18.87 -4.62
C GLN A 351 -20.95 19.32 -5.30
N LEU A 352 -20.89 20.56 -5.80
CA LEU A 352 -19.66 21.15 -6.34
C LEU A 352 -18.54 21.19 -5.30
N MET A 353 -18.81 21.63 -4.07
CA MET A 353 -17.79 21.68 -3.01
C MET A 353 -17.24 20.29 -2.68
N VAL A 354 -18.13 19.30 -2.53
CA VAL A 354 -17.74 17.91 -2.25
C VAL A 354 -16.96 17.31 -3.43
N ALA A 355 -17.45 17.49 -4.65
CA ALA A 355 -16.78 17.01 -5.86
C ALA A 355 -15.40 17.66 -6.02
N HIS A 356 -15.26 18.95 -5.69
CA HIS A 356 -13.98 19.65 -5.71
C HIS A 356 -12.98 19.08 -4.70
N ALA A 357 -13.40 18.80 -3.47
CA ALA A 357 -12.56 18.16 -2.47
C ALA A 357 -12.06 16.79 -2.95
N MET A 358 -12.98 15.95 -3.44
CA MET A 358 -12.65 14.62 -3.97
C MET A 358 -11.73 14.68 -5.21
N GLN A 359 -11.94 15.65 -6.11
CA GLN A 359 -11.11 15.80 -7.30
C GLN A 359 -9.65 16.12 -6.95
N GLY A 360 -9.41 16.90 -5.90
CA GLY A 360 -8.05 17.17 -5.41
C GLY A 360 -7.31 15.88 -5.03
N ILE A 361 -8.00 14.96 -4.34
CA ILE A 361 -7.44 13.64 -4.00
C ILE A 361 -7.10 12.84 -5.26
N LEU A 362 -8.01 12.78 -6.24
CA LEU A 362 -7.78 12.06 -7.50
C LEU A 362 -6.58 12.61 -8.27
N ASP A 363 -6.49 13.94 -8.39
CA ASP A 363 -5.40 14.60 -9.10
C ASP A 363 -4.06 14.39 -8.39
N PHE A 364 -4.05 14.38 -7.06
CA PHE A 364 -2.85 14.12 -6.27
C PHE A 364 -2.39 12.66 -6.40
N VAL A 365 -3.30 11.69 -6.48
CA VAL A 365 -2.98 10.28 -6.78
C VAL A 365 -2.39 10.13 -8.18
N ALA A 366 -2.92 10.86 -9.17
CA ALA A 366 -2.35 10.87 -10.52
C ALA A 366 -0.91 11.41 -10.50
N LEU A 367 -0.67 12.53 -9.79
CA LEU A 367 0.68 13.08 -9.59
C LEU A 367 1.61 12.09 -8.88
N ALA A 368 1.13 11.46 -7.80
CA ALA A 368 1.89 10.50 -7.01
C ALA A 368 2.33 9.27 -7.82
N SER A 369 1.43 8.74 -8.66
CA SER A 369 1.67 7.52 -9.44
C SER A 369 2.47 7.77 -10.73
N TYR A 370 2.48 9.01 -11.24
CA TYR A 370 3.12 9.35 -12.51
C TYR A 370 4.60 8.93 -12.61
N PRO A 371 5.48 9.21 -11.62
CA PRO A 371 6.88 8.79 -11.69
C PRO A 371 7.07 7.27 -11.88
N ALA A 372 6.23 6.46 -11.23
CA ALA A 372 6.32 5.00 -11.33
C ALA A 372 5.84 4.51 -12.70
N GLN A 373 4.77 5.12 -13.24
CA GLN A 373 4.25 4.83 -14.57
C GLN A 373 5.31 5.07 -15.66
N GLN A 374 6.09 6.14 -15.55
CA GLN A 374 7.16 6.47 -16.51
C GLN A 374 8.26 5.41 -16.60
N VAL A 375 8.47 4.64 -15.54
CA VAL A 375 9.51 3.59 -15.47
C VAL A 375 8.93 2.18 -15.42
N GLY A 376 7.62 2.02 -15.66
CA GLY A 376 6.95 0.72 -15.69
C GLY A 376 6.87 0.00 -14.35
N ILE A 377 6.96 0.73 -13.23
CA ILE A 377 6.81 0.17 -11.88
C ILE A 377 5.32 0.16 -11.50
N PRO A 378 4.74 -1.01 -11.15
CA PRO A 378 3.32 -1.10 -10.80
C PRO A 378 3.01 -0.27 -9.55
N SER A 379 1.85 0.35 -9.53
CA SER A 379 1.38 1.17 -8.43
C SER A 379 0.00 0.74 -7.97
N GLY A 380 -0.33 0.98 -6.70
CA GLY A 380 -1.63 0.69 -6.12
C GLY A 380 -2.12 1.79 -5.19
N VAL A 381 -3.42 1.78 -4.92
CA VAL A 381 -4.12 2.71 -4.04
C VAL A 381 -4.79 1.94 -2.92
N VAL A 382 -4.66 2.47 -1.70
CA VAL A 382 -5.17 1.85 -0.47
C VAL A 382 -6.37 2.63 0.02
N PHE A 383 -7.48 1.94 0.25
CA PHE A 383 -8.73 2.61 0.60
C PHE A 383 -9.64 1.76 1.45
N PHE A 384 -10.53 2.42 2.20
CA PHE A 384 -11.61 1.75 2.88
C PHE A 384 -12.79 1.61 1.92
N PRO A 385 -13.41 0.43 1.80
CA PRO A 385 -14.62 0.25 1.01
C PRO A 385 -15.66 1.32 1.33
N ASP A 386 -15.91 1.62 2.59
CA ASP A 386 -16.96 2.57 2.97
C ASP A 386 -16.50 4.04 2.92
N GLY A 387 -15.27 4.33 2.46
CA GLY A 387 -14.65 5.66 2.52
C GLY A 387 -15.22 6.72 1.56
N ASN A 388 -16.01 6.33 0.57
CA ASN A 388 -16.76 7.23 -0.34
C ASN A 388 -18.27 7.27 -0.05
N GLN A 389 -18.73 6.68 1.06
CA GLN A 389 -20.15 6.50 1.30
C GLN A 389 -20.88 7.83 1.53
N MET A 390 -22.05 7.97 0.91
CA MET A 390 -23.05 8.97 1.29
C MET A 390 -23.85 8.48 2.50
N VAL A 391 -24.04 9.33 3.50
CA VAL A 391 -24.80 9.03 4.72
C VAL A 391 -25.88 10.08 4.89
N GLY A 392 -27.12 9.71 4.58
CA GLY A 392 -28.22 10.68 4.48
C GLY A 392 -27.92 11.72 3.39
N GLN A 393 -27.88 13.00 3.77
CA GLN A 393 -27.51 14.12 2.89
C GLN A 393 -26.02 14.49 2.98
N GLY A 394 -25.26 13.80 3.83
CA GLY A 394 -23.83 14.02 4.04
C GLY A 394 -22.95 12.94 3.41
N TYR A 395 -21.65 13.06 3.64
CA TYR A 395 -20.62 12.16 3.14
C TYR A 395 -19.71 11.70 4.26
N ASP A 396 -19.13 10.50 4.16
CA ASP A 396 -18.05 10.11 5.06
C ASP A 396 -16.94 11.18 5.06
N SER A 397 -16.53 11.62 6.26
CA SER A 397 -15.54 12.70 6.46
C SER A 397 -14.20 12.47 5.76
N ARG A 398 -13.87 11.22 5.44
CA ARG A 398 -12.66 10.87 4.68
C ARG A 398 -12.73 11.35 3.24
N LEU A 399 -13.93 11.48 2.66
CA LEU A 399 -14.14 11.86 1.26
C LEU A 399 -13.17 11.12 0.32
N GLN A 400 -13.08 9.79 0.45
CA GLN A 400 -12.12 8.96 -0.27
C GLN A 400 -12.76 8.42 -1.55
N PRO A 401 -12.58 9.03 -2.74
CA PRO A 401 -13.35 8.71 -3.95
C PRO A 401 -12.82 7.45 -4.66
N TRP A 402 -12.73 6.33 -3.95
CA TRP A 402 -11.99 5.15 -4.41
C TRP A 402 -12.60 4.48 -5.64
N ASP A 403 -13.91 4.62 -5.84
CA ASP A 403 -14.64 4.14 -7.02
C ASP A 403 -14.23 4.88 -8.30
N ARG A 404 -13.56 6.03 -8.16
CA ARG A 404 -13.05 6.85 -9.25
C ARG A 404 -11.54 6.70 -9.46
N PHE A 405 -10.86 5.86 -8.68
CA PHE A 405 -9.44 5.62 -8.91
C PHE A 405 -9.18 4.94 -10.28
N PRO A 406 -8.06 5.27 -10.95
CA PRO A 406 -7.72 4.65 -12.22
C PRO A 406 -7.60 3.11 -12.13
N SER A 407 -8.08 2.39 -13.15
CA SER A 407 -8.04 0.92 -13.21
C SER A 407 -6.65 0.36 -13.53
N ASN A 408 -5.71 1.21 -13.99
CA ASN A 408 -4.31 0.84 -14.16
C ASN A 408 -3.54 0.80 -12.82
N LEU A 409 -4.15 1.24 -11.72
CA LEU A 409 -3.63 1.07 -10.37
C LEU A 409 -4.23 -0.18 -9.72
N GLN A 410 -3.43 -0.90 -8.94
CA GLN A 410 -3.92 -1.98 -8.10
C GLN A 410 -4.82 -1.43 -6.98
N TRP A 411 -5.93 -2.08 -6.72
CA TRP A 411 -6.88 -1.67 -5.68
C TRP A 411 -6.69 -2.49 -4.42
N HIS A 412 -6.20 -1.85 -3.36
CA HIS A 412 -5.94 -2.46 -2.04
C HIS A 412 -7.02 -2.03 -1.05
N ALA A 413 -8.16 -2.72 -1.12
CA ALA A 413 -9.30 -2.45 -0.24
C ALA A 413 -9.05 -2.96 1.18
N MET A 414 -9.05 -2.07 2.16
CA MET A 414 -8.90 -2.34 3.59
C MET A 414 -10.19 -2.96 4.14
N ALA A 415 -10.37 -4.27 3.92
CA ALA A 415 -11.53 -5.04 4.36
C ALA A 415 -11.37 -5.40 5.85
N TYR A 416 -11.54 -4.40 6.72
CA TYR A 416 -11.24 -4.48 8.16
C TYR A 416 -12.48 -4.41 9.04
N ALA A 417 -13.68 -4.56 8.46
CA ALA A 417 -14.90 -4.46 9.24
C ALA A 417 -14.87 -5.38 10.47
N VAL A 418 -15.36 -4.84 11.57
CA VAL A 418 -15.40 -5.48 12.88
C VAL A 418 -16.67 -6.32 12.92
N CYS A 419 -16.53 -7.65 12.86
CA CYS A 419 -17.68 -8.55 12.83
C CYS A 419 -17.31 -9.94 13.36
N SER A 420 -18.31 -10.67 13.85
CA SER A 420 -18.15 -11.99 14.45
C SER A 420 -17.98 -13.12 13.41
N ASP A 421 -18.35 -12.89 12.15
CA ASP A 421 -18.24 -13.86 11.06
C ASP A 421 -17.58 -13.24 9.80
N VAL A 422 -17.42 -14.02 8.73
CA VAL A 422 -16.73 -13.57 7.50
C VAL A 422 -17.62 -12.73 6.55
N SER A 423 -18.90 -12.57 6.85
CA SER A 423 -19.86 -11.91 5.95
C SER A 423 -19.54 -10.43 5.76
N CYS A 424 -19.13 -9.71 6.81
CA CYS A 424 -18.82 -8.30 6.69
C CYS A 424 -17.61 -8.04 5.77
N ILE A 425 -16.61 -8.93 5.82
CA ILE A 425 -15.42 -8.88 4.97
C ILE A 425 -15.78 -9.16 3.52
N THR A 426 -16.57 -10.22 3.27
CA THR A 426 -17.01 -10.58 1.92
C THR A 426 -17.91 -9.50 1.31
N ASN A 427 -18.80 -8.87 2.08
CA ASN A 427 -19.63 -7.75 1.65
C ASN A 427 -18.79 -6.52 1.26
N GLN A 428 -17.78 -6.18 2.07
CA GLN A 428 -16.85 -5.09 1.77
C GLN A 428 -16.10 -5.33 0.46
N VAL A 429 -15.62 -6.56 0.24
CA VAL A 429 -14.92 -6.93 -1.01
C VAL A 429 -15.89 -6.98 -2.20
N GLN A 430 -17.10 -7.50 -2.03
CA GLN A 430 -18.13 -7.51 -3.09
C GLN A 430 -18.42 -6.12 -3.60
N ARG A 431 -18.57 -5.16 -2.69
CA ARG A 431 -18.85 -3.78 -3.04
C ARG A 431 -17.74 -3.18 -3.91
N VAL A 432 -16.49 -3.50 -3.62
CA VAL A 432 -15.34 -3.07 -4.42
C VAL A 432 -15.34 -3.75 -5.79
N ILE A 433 -15.60 -5.05 -5.85
CA ILE A 433 -15.71 -5.80 -7.11
C ILE A 433 -16.81 -5.21 -8.00
N SER A 434 -17.99 -4.93 -7.44
CA SER A 434 -19.12 -4.37 -8.20
C SER A 434 -18.85 -2.98 -8.79
N ALA A 435 -18.00 -2.19 -8.15
CA ALA A 435 -17.65 -0.84 -8.60
C ALA A 435 -16.41 -0.80 -9.50
N ALA A 436 -15.58 -1.85 -9.49
CA ALA A 436 -14.34 -1.87 -10.22
C ALA A 436 -14.57 -1.96 -11.74
N LYS A 437 -13.84 -1.12 -12.49
CA LYS A 437 -13.82 -1.21 -13.95
C LYS A 437 -13.15 -2.51 -14.41
N PRO A 438 -13.51 -3.08 -15.58
CA PRO A 438 -12.85 -4.25 -16.13
C PRO A 438 -11.32 -4.09 -16.19
N GLY A 439 -10.59 -5.14 -15.85
CA GLY A 439 -9.12 -5.15 -15.83
C GLY A 439 -8.49 -4.58 -14.56
N THR A 440 -9.27 -4.01 -13.63
CA THR A 440 -8.75 -3.54 -12.34
C THR A 440 -8.27 -4.71 -11.49
N GLN A 441 -7.01 -4.68 -11.06
CA GLN A 441 -6.46 -5.70 -10.17
C GLN A 441 -6.82 -5.39 -8.71
N ILE A 442 -7.69 -6.19 -8.11
CA ILE A 442 -8.12 -6.04 -6.71
C ILE A 442 -7.35 -7.01 -5.81
N ILE A 443 -6.74 -6.50 -4.75
CA ILE A 443 -5.99 -7.25 -3.73
C ILE A 443 -6.48 -6.79 -2.35
N PRO A 444 -7.54 -7.39 -1.79
CA PRO A 444 -8.06 -6.98 -0.49
C PRO A 444 -7.02 -7.14 0.61
N ALA A 445 -6.94 -6.15 1.51
CA ALA A 445 -6.20 -6.25 2.75
C ALA A 445 -7.13 -6.76 3.85
N LEU A 446 -6.74 -7.86 4.49
CA LEU A 446 -7.47 -8.52 5.56
C LEU A 446 -6.78 -8.25 6.89
N ALA A 447 -7.56 -8.01 7.93
CA ALA A 447 -7.05 -7.79 9.28
C ALA A 447 -7.27 -9.04 10.14
N GLY A 448 -6.25 -9.46 10.89
CA GLY A 448 -6.34 -10.63 11.76
C GLY A 448 -5.01 -11.31 12.02
N ALA A 449 -5.08 -12.48 12.66
CA ALA A 449 -3.95 -13.36 12.92
C ALA A 449 -4.24 -14.78 12.40
N TRP A 450 -3.18 -15.53 12.12
CA TRP A 450 -3.29 -16.93 11.72
C TRP A 450 -3.69 -17.80 12.91
N GLY A 451 -4.63 -18.72 12.70
CA GLY A 451 -5.09 -19.68 13.70
C GLY A 451 -5.83 -19.08 14.90
N GLN A 452 -6.15 -17.78 14.87
CA GLN A 452 -6.80 -17.08 15.96
C GLN A 452 -8.03 -16.32 15.47
N SER A 453 -9.16 -16.56 16.13
CA SER A 453 -10.38 -15.78 15.96
C SER A 453 -10.70 -15.07 17.27
N THR A 454 -11.23 -13.86 17.20
CA THR A 454 -11.83 -13.14 18.32
C THR A 454 -13.33 -12.97 18.08
N THR A 455 -14.07 -12.51 19.08
CA THR A 455 -15.51 -12.17 18.96
C THR A 455 -15.80 -11.16 17.86
N THR A 456 -14.82 -10.40 17.42
CA THR A 456 -14.97 -9.29 16.47
C THR A 456 -14.09 -9.42 15.24
N ARG A 457 -13.41 -10.56 15.07
CA ARG A 457 -12.49 -10.80 13.96
C ARG A 457 -12.26 -12.29 13.71
N PRO A 458 -12.70 -12.84 12.56
CA PRO A 458 -12.36 -14.21 12.16
C PRO A 458 -10.86 -14.36 11.87
N SER A 459 -10.34 -15.59 11.95
CA SER A 459 -8.96 -15.88 11.55
C SER A 459 -8.69 -15.57 10.07
N LEU A 460 -7.42 -15.34 9.73
CA LEU A 460 -7.02 -15.08 8.34
C LEU A 460 -7.40 -16.23 7.40
N GLU A 461 -7.28 -17.49 7.86
CA GLU A 461 -7.68 -18.68 7.10
C GLU A 461 -9.17 -18.67 6.77
N ALA A 462 -10.02 -18.35 7.75
CA ALA A 462 -11.47 -18.30 7.56
C ALA A 462 -11.86 -17.21 6.55
N GLN A 463 -11.26 -16.01 6.69
CA GLN A 463 -11.48 -14.90 5.76
C GLN A 463 -11.03 -15.26 4.34
N MET A 464 -9.84 -15.84 4.20
CA MET A 464 -9.30 -16.28 2.91
C MET A 464 -10.15 -17.38 2.26
N GLN A 465 -10.61 -18.37 3.04
CA GLN A 465 -11.46 -19.44 2.54
C GLN A 465 -12.80 -18.90 2.04
N ALA A 466 -13.39 -17.94 2.77
CA ALA A 466 -14.63 -17.28 2.37
C ALA A 466 -14.44 -16.52 1.05
N LEU A 467 -13.37 -15.71 0.93
CA LEU A 467 -13.07 -14.97 -0.29
C LEU A 467 -12.75 -15.87 -1.48
N ARG A 468 -12.06 -16.98 -1.28
CA ARG A 468 -11.78 -17.94 -2.36
C ARG A 468 -13.06 -18.55 -2.93
N LYS A 469 -14.04 -18.87 -2.08
CA LYS A 469 -15.34 -19.40 -2.50
C LYS A 469 -16.18 -18.35 -3.19
N PHE A 470 -16.18 -17.14 -2.65
CA PHE A 470 -17.04 -16.04 -3.06
C PHE A 470 -16.54 -15.30 -4.31
N ALA A 471 -15.23 -15.04 -4.38
CA ALA A 471 -14.59 -14.25 -5.42
C ALA A 471 -13.31 -14.95 -5.93
N PRO A 472 -13.42 -16.13 -6.57
CA PRO A 472 -12.27 -16.90 -7.05
C PRO A 472 -11.43 -16.15 -8.11
N GLN A 473 -11.98 -15.11 -8.73
CA GLN A 473 -11.29 -14.24 -9.69
C GLN A 473 -10.21 -13.34 -9.05
N LEU A 474 -10.23 -13.16 -7.72
CA LEU A 474 -9.22 -12.35 -7.04
C LEU A 474 -7.85 -13.04 -7.14
N ALA A 475 -6.87 -12.33 -7.70
CA ALA A 475 -5.51 -12.86 -7.85
C ALA A 475 -4.78 -13.02 -6.51
N GLY A 476 -5.15 -12.24 -5.49
CA GLY A 476 -4.50 -12.31 -4.20
C GLY A 476 -5.16 -11.54 -3.08
N VAL A 477 -4.50 -11.61 -1.92
CA VAL A 477 -4.87 -10.93 -0.68
C VAL A 477 -3.60 -10.38 -0.01
N SER A 478 -3.78 -9.41 0.87
CA SER A 478 -2.72 -8.93 1.76
C SER A 478 -3.18 -8.97 3.22
N HIS A 479 -2.26 -9.08 4.17
CA HIS A 479 -2.60 -9.21 5.59
C HIS A 479 -2.02 -8.06 6.42
N PHE A 480 -2.91 -7.28 7.02
CA PHE A 480 -2.58 -6.15 7.87
C PHE A 480 -2.65 -6.56 9.34
N ALA A 481 -1.55 -6.50 10.09
CA ALA A 481 -0.18 -6.23 9.65
C ALA A 481 0.80 -7.20 10.34
N TYR A 482 2.08 -7.12 10.01
CA TYR A 482 3.13 -7.91 10.68
C TYR A 482 3.03 -7.79 12.21
N SER A 483 2.80 -6.58 12.71
CA SER A 483 2.66 -6.27 14.13
C SER A 483 1.46 -6.95 14.80
N TRP A 484 0.43 -7.33 14.04
CA TRP A 484 -0.72 -8.05 14.56
C TRP A 484 -0.48 -9.56 14.60
N GLN A 485 0.32 -10.07 13.67
CA GLN A 485 0.70 -11.48 13.59
C GLN A 485 1.85 -11.80 14.56
N TYR A 486 2.70 -10.83 14.88
CA TYR A 486 3.89 -10.97 15.72
C TYR A 486 4.09 -9.78 16.68
N PRO A 487 3.14 -9.50 17.57
CA PRO A 487 3.15 -8.28 18.40
C PRO A 487 4.37 -8.15 19.30
N GLU A 488 4.81 -9.24 19.94
CA GLU A 488 5.99 -9.24 20.81
C GLU A 488 7.26 -8.92 20.02
N ASN A 489 7.48 -9.60 18.88
CA ASN A 489 8.64 -9.35 18.05
C ASN A 489 8.63 -7.96 17.41
N ASP A 490 7.47 -7.44 17.03
CA ASP A 490 7.35 -6.07 16.52
C ASP A 490 7.69 -5.05 17.61
N SER A 491 7.21 -5.26 18.84
CA SER A 491 7.57 -4.45 20.01
C SER A 491 9.08 -4.51 20.28
N ASP A 492 9.68 -5.69 20.26
CA ASP A 492 11.12 -5.85 20.53
C ASP A 492 11.97 -5.16 19.45
N ARG A 493 11.57 -5.24 18.18
CA ARG A 493 12.21 -4.50 17.09
C ARG A 493 12.04 -2.99 17.26
N LYS A 494 10.84 -2.53 17.64
CA LYS A 494 10.58 -1.10 17.84
C LYS A 494 11.43 -0.50 18.96
N PHE A 495 11.69 -1.26 20.02
CA PHE A 495 12.38 -0.79 21.23
C PHE A 495 13.79 -1.37 21.41
N CYS A 496 14.39 -1.97 20.36
CA CYS A 496 15.73 -2.54 20.38
C CYS A 496 15.95 -3.59 21.49
N ARG A 497 14.96 -4.43 21.78
CA ARG A 497 15.00 -5.46 22.85
C ARG A 497 15.42 -6.85 22.38
N LEU A 498 15.54 -7.04 21.07
CA LEU A 498 16.08 -8.28 20.52
C LEU A 498 17.56 -8.40 20.91
N ARG A 499 17.89 -9.45 21.68
CA ARG A 499 19.24 -9.77 22.13
C ARG A 499 19.97 -10.66 21.15
#